data_AF-M0NPD8-F1
#
_entry.id   AF-M0NPD8-F1
#
_cell.length_a   1.000
_cell.length_b   1.000
_cell.length_c   1.000
_cell.angle_alpha   90.00
_cell.angle_beta   90.00
_cell.angle_gamma   90.00
#
_symmetry.space_group_name_H-M   'P 1'
#
loop_
_entity.id
_entity.type
_entity.pdbx_description
1 polymer ?
#
loop_
_entity_poly.entity_id
_entity_poly.type
_entity_poly.pdbx_seq_one_letter_code
_entity_poly.pdbx_strand_id
1 'polypeptide(L)'
;MESAVLLRCPICNAVHTLEGGRNEYSKRDLYSSAKTHLRGHDLNEPKMAIRKYGIVSDATEIVVPSGKYRQLPIEEWRERDDTWLPGGSLFGGEGSLSAPESSVELSSL
;
A
#
# COMPACT_ATOMS: atom_id res chain seq x y z
N MET A 1 -10.04 2.71 -17.04
CA MET A 1 -8.86 2.66 -16.17
C MET A 1 -8.84 3.97 -15.43
N GLU A 2 -8.71 3.92 -14.12
CA GLU A 2 -8.70 5.07 -13.22
C GLU A 2 -7.39 5.09 -12.44
N SER A 3 -6.89 6.28 -12.12
CA SER A 3 -5.72 6.44 -11.26
C SER A 3 -6.16 6.57 -9.81
N ALA A 4 -5.35 6.03 -8.90
CA ALA A 4 -5.46 6.27 -7.47
C ALA A 4 -4.06 6.39 -6.86
N VAL A 5 -3.95 7.10 -5.74
CA VAL A 5 -2.71 7.17 -4.95
C VAL A 5 -2.80 6.22 -3.77
N LEU A 6 -1.90 5.24 -3.71
CA LEU A 6 -1.78 4.30 -2.60
C LEU A 6 -0.86 4.85 -1.51
N LEU A 7 -1.37 4.91 -0.28
CA LEU A 7 -0.62 5.17 0.94
C LEU A 7 -0.51 3.88 1.75
N ARG A 8 0.65 3.65 2.37
CA ARG A 8 0.91 2.48 3.21
C ARG A 8 1.51 2.90 4.54
N CYS A 9 0.94 2.42 5.64
CA CYS A 9 1.43 2.68 6.98
C CYS A 9 2.63 1.75 7.27
N PRO A 10 3.80 2.29 7.62
CA PRO A 10 4.99 1.48 7.93
C PRO A 10 4.93 0.82 9.32
N ILE A 11 3.86 1.02 10.09
CA ILE A 11 3.72 0.48 11.47
C ILE A 11 2.83 -0.77 11.47
N CYS A 12 1.61 -0.65 10.93
CA CYS A 12 0.63 -1.75 10.91
C CYS A 12 0.34 -2.29 9.51
N ASN A 13 1.10 -1.88 8.50
CA ASN A 13 0.89 -2.29 7.11
C ASN A 13 -0.44 -1.86 6.48
N ALA A 14 -1.31 -1.13 7.20
CA ALA A 14 -2.58 -0.65 6.69
C ALA A 14 -2.41 0.22 5.45
N VAL A 15 -3.38 0.16 4.55
CA VAL A 15 -3.40 0.86 3.27
C VAL A 15 -4.59 1.81 3.20
N HIS A 16 -4.42 2.89 2.46
CA HIS A 16 -5.46 3.84 2.14
C HIS A 16 -5.23 4.37 0.73
N THR A 17 -6.30 4.65 0.01
CA THR A 17 -6.22 5.12 -1.38
C THR A 17 -6.92 6.46 -1.55
N LEU A 18 -6.31 7.34 -2.31
CA LEU A 18 -6.91 8.62 -2.69
C LEU A 18 -7.25 8.63 -4.17
N GLU A 19 -8.37 9.25 -4.52
CA GLU A 19 -8.86 9.24 -5.89
C GLU A 19 -8.04 10.13 -6.83
N GLY A 20 -7.72 9.67 -8.03
CA GLY A 20 -6.96 10.47 -9.01
C GLY A 20 -5.45 10.24 -8.98
N GLY A 21 -4.74 11.08 -9.73
CA GLY A 21 -3.30 10.98 -9.96
C GLY A 21 -2.45 11.55 -8.82
N ARG A 22 -1.18 11.13 -8.74
CA ARG A 22 -0.24 11.62 -7.71
C ARG A 22 0.03 13.11 -7.79
N ASN A 23 -0.03 13.68 -8.98
CA ASN A 23 0.17 15.11 -9.26
C ASN A 23 -0.96 16.00 -8.74
N GLU A 24 -2.14 15.43 -8.46
CA GLU A 24 -3.30 16.17 -7.93
C GLU A 24 -3.17 16.46 -6.43
N TYR A 25 -2.31 15.71 -5.73
CA TYR A 25 -2.14 15.82 -4.29
C TYR A 25 -0.86 16.56 -3.90
N SER A 26 -1.03 17.66 -3.15
CA SER A 26 0.10 18.34 -2.52
C SER A 26 0.69 17.47 -1.40
N LYS A 27 1.94 17.74 -1.01
CA LYS A 27 2.54 17.11 0.17
C LYS A 27 1.70 17.33 1.43
N ARG A 28 1.04 18.50 1.55
CA ARG A 28 0.21 18.85 2.69
C ARG A 28 -1.03 17.96 2.79
N ASP A 29 -1.66 17.64 1.66
CA ASP A 29 -2.85 16.80 1.62
C ASP A 29 -2.52 15.37 2.03
N LEU A 30 -1.44 14.82 1.47
CA LEU A 30 -0.95 13.49 1.84
C LEU A 30 -0.52 13.42 3.30
N TYR A 31 0.13 14.48 3.82
CA TYR A 31 0.45 14.57 5.24
C TYR A 31 -0.79 14.59 6.13
N SER A 32 -1.87 15.24 5.70
CA SER A 32 -3.11 15.28 6.45
C SER A 32 -3.73 13.89 6.57
N SER A 33 -3.85 13.17 5.43
CA SER A 33 -4.37 11.80 5.40
C SER A 33 -3.55 10.85 6.29
N ALA A 34 -2.21 10.89 6.16
CA ALA A 34 -1.30 10.09 6.97
C ALA A 34 -1.36 10.43 8.48
N LYS A 35 -1.47 11.71 8.83
CA LYS A 35 -1.47 12.17 10.23
C LYS A 35 -2.68 11.64 10.99
N THR A 36 -3.86 11.60 10.37
CA THR A 36 -5.08 11.10 11.02
C THR A 36 -4.90 9.66 11.48
N HIS A 37 -4.34 8.79 10.65
CA HIS A 37 -4.06 7.39 11.01
C HIS A 37 -2.93 7.26 12.04
N LEU A 38 -1.82 8.00 11.86
CA LEU A 38 -0.67 7.92 12.76
C LEU A 38 -0.96 8.34 14.21
N ARG A 39 -1.99 9.15 14.45
CA ARG A 39 -2.47 9.48 15.81
C ARG A 39 -2.96 8.26 16.57
N GLY A 40 -3.40 7.21 15.89
CA GLY A 40 -3.82 5.94 16.50
C GLY A 40 -2.66 5.06 17.00
N HIS A 41 -1.40 5.38 16.65
CA HIS A 41 -0.22 4.57 16.97
C HIS A 41 0.54 5.01 18.23
N ASP A 42 -0.04 5.90 19.05
CA ASP A 42 0.56 6.44 20.28
C ASP A 42 2.04 6.90 20.11
N LEU A 43 2.32 7.57 19.01
CA LEU A 43 3.65 8.06 18.69
C LEU A 43 3.88 9.44 19.31
N ASN A 44 5.07 9.64 19.87
CA ASN A 44 5.53 10.99 20.13
C ASN A 44 5.69 11.80 18.83
N GLU A 45 5.70 13.13 18.94
CA GLU A 45 5.69 14.02 17.77
C GLU A 45 6.88 13.79 16.81
N PRO A 46 8.13 13.58 17.27
CA PRO A 46 9.24 13.29 16.37
C PRO A 46 9.05 12.00 15.57
N LYS A 47 8.61 10.91 16.22
CA LYS A 47 8.35 9.64 15.53
C LYS A 47 7.20 9.80 14.55
N MET A 48 6.13 10.49 14.93
CA MET A 48 5.01 10.77 14.04
C MET A 48 5.45 11.56 12.80
N ALA A 49 6.30 12.57 12.95
CA ALA A 49 6.83 13.35 11.85
C ALA A 49 7.64 12.50 10.86
N ILE A 50 8.55 11.65 11.36
CA ILE A 50 9.37 10.74 10.54
C ILE A 50 8.49 9.75 9.78
N ARG A 51 7.53 9.11 10.47
CA ARG A 51 6.65 8.10 9.85
C ARG A 51 5.73 8.73 8.80
N LYS A 52 5.20 9.91 9.08
CA LYS A 52 4.39 10.68 8.13
C LYS A 52 5.17 11.03 6.86
N TYR A 53 6.45 11.42 7.00
CA TYR A 53 7.31 11.65 5.85
C TYR A 53 7.50 10.37 5.01
N GLY A 54 7.78 9.24 5.67
CA GLY A 54 7.90 7.94 4.99
C GLY A 54 6.68 7.60 4.15
N ILE A 55 5.47 7.67 4.73
CA ILE A 55 4.21 7.39 4.03
C ILE A 55 4.06 8.25 2.76
N VAL A 56 4.39 9.55 2.84
CA VAL A 56 4.23 10.47 1.70
C VAL A 56 5.32 10.31 0.66
N SER A 57 6.53 9.90 1.07
CA SER A 57 7.62 9.55 0.17
C SER A 57 7.33 8.28 -0.62
N ASP A 58 6.70 7.30 0.04
CA ASP A 58 6.37 5.99 -0.55
C ASP A 58 5.01 5.99 -1.28
N ALA A 59 4.30 7.12 -1.26
CA ALA A 59 3.01 7.28 -1.91
C ALA A 59 3.12 7.03 -3.42
N THR A 60 2.42 6.02 -3.90
CA THR A 60 2.57 5.50 -5.27
C THR A 60 1.27 5.64 -6.05
N GLU A 61 1.33 6.12 -7.29
CA GLU A 61 0.18 6.07 -8.19
C GLU A 61 -0.03 4.66 -8.73
N ILE A 62 -1.26 4.17 -8.67
CA ILE A 62 -1.69 2.87 -9.18
C ILE A 62 -2.79 3.07 -10.22
N VAL A 63 -2.81 2.19 -11.22
CA VAL A 63 -3.84 2.17 -12.27
C VAL A 63 -4.80 1.03 -12.02
N VAL A 64 -6.09 1.35 -11.96
CA VAL A 64 -7.14 0.45 -11.48
C VAL A 64 -8.19 0.27 -12.59
N PRO A 65 -8.65 -0.96 -12.87
CA PRO A 65 -9.80 -1.16 -13.74
C PRO A 65 -11.05 -0.48 -13.18
N SER A 66 -11.80 0.24 -14.03
CA SER A 66 -12.94 1.06 -13.59
C SER A 66 -14.01 0.28 -12.80
N GLY A 67 -14.23 -1.01 -13.12
CA GLY A 67 -15.16 -1.87 -12.38
C GLY A 67 -14.66 -2.32 -10.99
N LYS A 68 -13.41 -2.04 -10.65
CA LYS A 68 -12.74 -2.48 -9.41
C LYS A 68 -12.40 -1.35 -8.47
N TYR A 69 -12.55 -0.11 -8.90
CA TYR A 69 -12.18 1.06 -8.13
C TYR A 69 -12.87 1.15 -6.75
N ARG A 70 -14.15 0.78 -6.69
CA ARG A 70 -14.92 0.71 -5.44
C ARG A 70 -14.42 -0.32 -4.42
N GLN A 71 -13.48 -1.19 -4.81
CA GLN A 71 -12.86 -2.17 -3.90
C GLN A 71 -11.66 -1.57 -3.14
N LEU A 72 -11.20 -0.39 -3.54
CA LEU A 72 -10.08 0.28 -2.88
C LEU A 72 -10.52 0.91 -1.53
N PRO A 73 -9.61 1.02 -0.56
CA PRO A 73 -9.87 1.61 0.75
C PRO A 73 -9.85 3.16 0.68
N ILE A 74 -10.86 3.75 0.05
CA ILE A 74 -10.94 5.20 -0.20
C ILE A 74 -11.46 5.97 1.02
N GLU A 75 -12.33 5.37 1.82
CA GLU A 75 -12.98 6.04 2.95
C GLU A 75 -12.09 6.08 4.20
N GLU A 76 -11.34 5.00 4.43
CA GLU A 76 -10.57 4.80 5.65
C GLU A 76 -9.33 3.94 5.41
N TRP A 77 -8.47 3.86 6.42
CA TRP A 77 -7.32 2.96 6.42
C TRP A 77 -7.78 1.54 6.72
N ARG A 78 -7.37 0.56 5.89
CA ARG A 78 -7.72 -0.85 6.07
C ARG A 78 -6.50 -1.73 6.13
N GLU A 79 -6.63 -2.87 6.80
CA GLU A 79 -5.60 -3.90 6.78
C GLU A 79 -5.33 -4.33 5.33
N ARG A 80 -4.05 -4.42 4.98
CA ARG A 80 -3.65 -4.74 3.61
C ARG A 80 -4.13 -6.12 3.19
N ASP A 81 -4.04 -7.10 4.08
CA ASP A 81 -4.30 -8.50 3.75
C ASP A 81 -5.79 -8.74 3.48
N ASP A 82 -6.66 -7.89 4.04
CA ASP A 82 -8.10 -7.87 3.79
C ASP A 82 -8.51 -6.93 2.64
N THR A 83 -7.54 -6.25 2.01
CA THR A 83 -7.80 -5.24 0.98
C THR A 83 -7.37 -5.73 -0.40
N TRP A 84 -8.30 -5.70 -1.35
CA TRP A 84 -7.96 -5.92 -2.75
C TRP A 84 -7.14 -4.74 -3.30
N LEU A 85 -6.00 -5.04 -3.94
CA LEU A 85 -5.14 -4.06 -4.63
C LEU A 85 -4.76 -4.57 -6.03
N PRO A 86 -4.67 -3.69 -7.05
CA PRO A 86 -4.26 -4.10 -8.38
C PRO A 86 -2.81 -4.61 -8.39
N GLY A 87 -2.56 -5.69 -9.14
CA GLY A 87 -1.22 -6.17 -9.48
C GLY A 87 -0.35 -6.69 -8.33
N GLY A 88 -0.89 -6.96 -7.14
CA GLY A 88 -0.09 -7.37 -5.97
C GLY A 88 0.96 -6.33 -5.51
N SER A 89 0.99 -5.14 -6.12
CA SER A 89 1.94 -4.07 -5.84
C SER A 89 1.57 -3.43 -4.50
N LEU A 90 2.39 -3.42 -3.46
CA LEU A 90 3.84 -3.34 -3.45
C LEU A 90 4.41 -4.35 -2.44
N PHE A 91 5.33 -5.22 -2.89
CA PHE A 91 6.05 -6.22 -2.10
C PHE A 91 6.50 -5.66 -0.74
N GLY A 92 6.23 -6.41 0.33
CA GLY A 92 7.06 -6.32 1.53
C GLY A 92 8.47 -6.78 1.17
N GLY A 93 9.49 -6.08 1.66
CA GLY A 93 10.86 -6.52 1.50
C GLY A 93 11.04 -7.93 2.07
N GLU A 94 11.64 -8.79 1.25
CA GLU A 94 12.32 -10.05 1.55
C GLU A 94 11.50 -11.21 2.16
N GLY A 95 11.30 -12.27 1.37
CA GLY A 95 10.85 -13.58 1.88
C GLY A 95 10.12 -14.45 0.85
N SER A 96 10.77 -15.54 0.42
CA SER A 96 10.23 -16.69 -0.33
C SER A 96 9.89 -16.49 -1.82
N LEU A 97 10.95 -16.44 -2.63
CA LEU A 97 10.96 -17.23 -3.87
C LEU A 97 10.99 -18.72 -3.49
N SER A 98 9.85 -19.30 -3.16
CA SER A 98 9.71 -20.75 -3.26
C SER A 98 9.50 -21.07 -4.73
N ALA A 99 10.60 -21.34 -5.44
CA ALA A 99 10.54 -21.97 -6.75
C ALA A 99 9.69 -23.24 -6.64
N PRO A 100 8.84 -23.58 -7.64
CA PRO A 100 8.24 -24.89 -7.67
C PRO A 100 9.38 -25.89 -7.85
N GLU A 101 9.58 -26.76 -6.86
CA GLU A 101 10.51 -27.87 -6.98
C GLU A 101 10.10 -28.67 -8.22
N SER A 102 11.01 -28.71 -9.19
CA SER A 102 10.87 -29.49 -10.41
C SER A 102 10.83 -30.96 -9.99
N SER A 103 9.63 -31.55 -10.01
CA SER A 103 9.44 -32.99 -9.93
C SER A 103 10.05 -33.63 -11.17
N VAL A 104 11.32 -34.01 -11.08
CA VAL A 104 11.95 -34.88 -12.07
C VAL A 104 11.49 -36.31 -11.75
N GLU A 105 10.52 -36.79 -12.54
CA GLU A 105 10.23 -38.22 -12.60
C GLU A 105 11.46 -38.96 -13.12
N LEU A 106 12.14 -39.68 -12.23
CA LEU A 106 13.12 -40.70 -12.61
C LEU A 106 12.36 -41.94 -13.08
N SER A 107 12.01 -41.97 -14.36
CA SER A 107 11.81 -43.24 -15.07
C SER A 107 13.17 -43.73 -15.52
N SER A 108 13.67 -44.82 -14.92
CA SER A 108 14.80 -45.58 -15.49
C SER A 108 14.28 -46.93 -15.97
N LEU A 109 14.58 -47.18 -17.26
CA LEU A 109 14.44 -48.43 -18.00
C LEU A 109 15.37 -49.53 -17.45
#